data_AF-A0A080YXN5-F1
#
_entry.id   AF-A0A080YXN5-F1
#
_cell.length_a   1.000
_cell.length_b   1.000
_cell.length_c   1.000
_cell.angle_alpha   90.00
_cell.angle_beta   90.00
_cell.angle_gamma   90.00
#
_symmetry.space_group_name_H-M   'P 1'
#
loop_
_entity.id
_entity.type
_entity.pdbx_description
1 polymer ?
#
loop_
_entity_poly.entity_id
_entity_poly.type
_entity_poly.pdbx_seq_one_letter_code
_entity_poly.pdbx_strand_id
1 'polypeptide(L)'
;MDDKVKAAITGHPADRIEYPPAFFTLPMPGSSDSHSVVGIPASIEDYTAGASMRDGFGNLESIFPVDHLSDAELRDVARLLGLDDGEGVSNSVLVPRDDCSEWPPRVFQDVVDSTRAKRELASLVRAFGCERLAARVFGTSTALHRAVKELREFQGQLNESALKNVKRVAELMIELDNVRSGFAILSNFWDDQFQLVRKQLDHKASEHDRDFKRAAQDHEREARVLQAQVDSLSQENGDLRVSRTGSRRGP
;
A
#
# COMPACT_ATOMS: atom_id res chain seq x y z
N MET A 1 37.86 -44.37 37.51
CA MET A 1 37.89 -42.91 37.47
C MET A 1 39.16 -42.56 36.74
N ASP A 2 39.06 -42.27 35.45
CA ASP A 2 40.18 -42.35 34.51
C ASP A 2 41.24 -41.27 34.76
N ASP A 3 42.52 -41.64 34.59
CA ASP A 3 43.68 -40.77 34.78
C ASP A 3 43.64 -39.50 33.89
N LYS A 4 42.81 -39.50 32.85
CA LYS A 4 42.50 -38.31 32.04
C LYS A 4 41.69 -37.24 32.80
N VAL A 5 40.79 -37.64 33.69
CA VAL A 5 40.01 -36.72 34.54
C VAL A 5 40.92 -36.10 35.60
N LYS A 6 41.87 -36.88 36.14
CA LYS A 6 42.89 -36.38 37.06
C LYS A 6 43.87 -35.43 36.37
N ALA A 7 44.28 -35.72 35.12
CA ALA A 7 45.14 -34.84 34.35
C ALA A 7 44.47 -33.50 33.98
N ALA A 8 43.16 -33.50 33.69
CA ALA A 8 42.40 -32.27 33.44
C ALA A 8 42.30 -31.37 34.68
N ILE A 9 42.27 -31.94 35.88
CA ILE A 9 42.16 -31.19 37.16
C ILE A 9 43.53 -30.66 37.65
N THR A 10 44.65 -31.25 37.21
CA THR A 10 45.99 -30.97 37.79
C THR A 10 46.92 -30.19 36.85
N GLY A 11 46.43 -29.68 35.71
CA GLY A 11 47.28 -29.22 34.60
C GLY A 11 46.99 -27.84 34.03
N HIS A 12 46.37 -26.91 34.77
CA HIS A 12 46.29 -25.52 34.31
C HIS A 12 47.12 -24.59 35.20
N PRO A 13 48.23 -23.99 34.68
CA PRO A 13 48.97 -22.98 35.43
C PRO A 13 48.06 -21.77 35.65
N ALA A 14 47.97 -21.32 36.89
CA ALA A 14 47.11 -20.24 37.38
C ALA A 14 47.51 -18.82 36.89
N ASP A 15 48.28 -18.69 35.80
CA ASP A 15 49.01 -17.47 35.48
C ASP A 15 48.60 -16.76 34.18
N ARG A 16 47.49 -17.14 33.53
CA ARG A 16 46.95 -16.33 32.41
C ARG A 16 45.48 -16.65 32.12
N ILE A 17 44.58 -16.25 33.01
CA ILE A 17 43.17 -16.16 32.63
C ILE A 17 42.98 -14.80 31.93
N GLU A 18 43.30 -14.76 30.64
CA GLU A 18 42.76 -13.76 29.73
C GLU A 18 41.27 -14.10 29.58
N TYR A 19 40.41 -13.45 30.36
CA TYR A 19 38.97 -13.59 30.18
C TYR A 19 38.62 -13.07 28.79
N PRO A 20 38.03 -13.90 27.91
CA PRO A 20 37.56 -13.41 26.62
C PRO A 20 36.50 -12.32 26.81
N PRO A 21 36.30 -11.47 25.79
CA PRO A 21 35.25 -10.47 25.83
C PRO A 21 33.90 -11.17 25.98
N ALA A 22 33.01 -10.58 26.80
CA ALA A 22 31.66 -11.09 26.99
C ALA A 22 30.85 -11.16 25.68
N PHE A 23 31.27 -10.38 24.67
CA PHE A 23 30.72 -10.37 23.32
C PHE A 23 31.83 -10.66 22.32
N PHE A 24 31.57 -11.61 21.41
CA PHE A 24 32.45 -11.83 20.28
C PHE A 24 31.64 -12.06 19.03
N THR A 25 32.19 -11.61 17.91
CA THR A 25 31.57 -11.78 16.61
C THR A 25 32.17 -13.02 15.98
N LEU A 26 31.34 -14.01 15.67
CA LEU A 26 31.78 -15.17 14.91
C LEU A 26 31.63 -14.89 13.41
N PRO A 27 32.74 -14.85 12.64
CA PRO A 27 32.64 -14.79 11.19
C PRO A 27 32.03 -16.10 10.68
N MET A 28 30.92 -16.01 9.95
CA MET A 28 30.33 -17.17 9.30
C MET A 28 31.11 -17.51 8.02
N PRO A 29 31.60 -18.74 7.84
CA PRO A 29 32.28 -19.12 6.61
C PRO A 29 31.30 -19.04 5.43
N GLY A 30 31.53 -18.10 4.50
CA GLY A 30 30.75 -17.93 3.27
C GLY A 30 29.62 -16.89 3.32
N SER A 31 29.45 -16.16 4.44
CA SER A 31 28.53 -15.03 4.54
C SER A 31 29.26 -13.78 5.05
N SER A 32 28.84 -12.59 4.62
CA SER A 32 29.26 -11.33 5.27
C SER A 32 28.51 -11.08 6.57
N ASP A 33 27.51 -11.90 6.89
CA ASP A 33 26.75 -11.80 8.13
C ASP A 33 27.56 -12.34 9.29
N SER A 34 27.80 -11.46 10.25
CA SER A 34 28.57 -11.72 11.44
C SER A 34 27.59 -11.84 12.61
N HIS A 35 27.43 -13.04 13.18
CA HIS A 35 26.53 -13.22 14.31
C HIS A 35 27.26 -12.84 15.61
N SER A 36 26.61 -11.98 16.39
CA SER A 36 27.06 -11.66 17.74
C SER A 36 26.72 -12.82 18.66
N VAL A 37 27.70 -13.26 19.44
CA VAL A 37 27.51 -14.31 20.43
C VAL A 37 28.07 -13.88 21.77
N VAL A 38 27.53 -14.47 22.83
CA VAL A 38 27.93 -14.19 24.21
C VAL A 38 28.18 -15.49 24.96
N GLY A 39 29.09 -15.46 25.92
CA GLY A 39 29.26 -16.53 26.89
C GLY A 39 28.20 -16.44 27.99
N ILE A 40 27.49 -17.53 28.25
CA ILE A 40 26.57 -17.67 29.40
C ILE A 40 27.00 -18.85 30.28
N PRO A 41 26.77 -18.83 31.61
CA PRO A 41 27.12 -19.96 32.47
C PRO A 41 26.54 -21.28 31.94
N ALA A 42 27.39 -22.28 31.73
CA ALA A 42 26.96 -23.56 31.16
C ALA A 42 26.07 -24.33 32.13
N SER A 43 25.03 -24.96 31.60
CA SER A 43 24.15 -25.86 32.33
C SER A 43 24.31 -27.31 31.86
N ILE A 44 23.77 -28.25 32.64
CA ILE A 44 23.72 -29.67 32.26
C ILE A 44 22.91 -29.84 30.95
N GLU A 45 21.87 -29.02 30.75
CA GLU A 45 21.07 -29.03 29.53
C GLU A 45 21.94 -28.72 28.31
N ASP A 46 22.81 -27.70 28.39
CA ASP A 46 23.70 -27.29 27.30
C ASP A 46 24.70 -28.41 26.95
N TYR A 47 25.20 -29.12 27.97
CA TYR A 47 26.05 -30.29 27.78
C TYR A 47 25.31 -31.41 27.05
N THR A 48 24.09 -31.74 27.48
CA THR A 48 23.28 -32.79 26.84
C THR A 48 22.85 -32.43 25.42
N ALA A 49 22.66 -31.13 25.13
CA ALA A 49 22.31 -30.62 23.82
C ALA A 49 23.53 -30.53 22.86
N GLY A 50 24.75 -30.79 23.35
CA GLY A 50 25.96 -30.67 22.55
C GLY A 50 26.30 -29.22 22.19
N ALA A 51 25.94 -28.26 23.04
CA ALA A 51 26.24 -26.85 22.80
C ALA A 51 27.76 -26.61 22.78
N SER A 52 28.20 -25.60 22.03
CA SER A 52 29.59 -25.16 22.06
C SER A 52 29.89 -24.54 23.43
N MET A 53 30.91 -25.06 24.12
CA MET A 53 31.32 -24.63 25.45
C MET A 53 32.77 -24.17 25.47
N ARG A 54 33.10 -23.26 26.38
CA ARG A 54 34.44 -22.68 26.54
C ARG A 54 34.64 -22.26 28.00
N ASP A 55 35.90 -22.21 28.46
CA ASP A 55 36.23 -21.57 29.73
C ASP A 55 35.97 -20.05 29.68
N GLY A 56 35.19 -19.55 30.63
CA GLY A 56 34.80 -18.15 30.74
C GLY A 56 34.90 -17.62 32.17
N PHE A 57 34.08 -16.63 32.52
CA PHE A 57 34.15 -16.00 33.83
C PHE A 57 33.56 -16.91 34.92
N GLY A 58 34.42 -17.40 35.79
CA GLY A 58 34.05 -18.20 36.97
C GLY A 58 33.90 -19.70 36.72
N ASN A 59 33.62 -20.17 35.50
CA ASN A 59 33.70 -21.57 35.06
C ASN A 59 33.45 -21.71 33.55
N LEU A 60 33.09 -22.92 33.12
CA LEU A 60 32.59 -23.26 31.79
C LEU A 60 31.34 -22.44 31.40
N GLU A 61 31.40 -21.84 30.23
CA GLU A 61 30.33 -21.09 29.58
C GLU A 61 29.87 -21.80 28.30
N SER A 62 28.59 -21.66 27.98
CA SER A 62 28.01 -22.03 26.70
C SER A 62 27.93 -20.81 25.78
N ILE A 63 28.19 -20.99 24.48
CA ILE A 63 28.09 -19.93 23.48
C ILE A 63 26.62 -19.75 23.09
N PHE A 64 26.08 -18.56 23.36
CA PHE A 64 24.69 -18.21 23.09
C PHE A 64 24.60 -17.15 21.97
N PRO A 65 23.84 -17.39 20.90
CA PRO A 65 23.64 -16.41 19.83
C PRO A 65 22.74 -15.27 20.29
N VAL A 66 23.13 -14.03 20.00
CA VAL A 66 22.38 -12.84 20.38
C VAL A 66 22.18 -11.96 19.17
N ASP A 67 20.93 -11.58 18.95
CA ASP A 67 20.58 -10.53 18.01
C ASP A 67 20.46 -9.19 18.75
N HIS A 68 21.02 -8.12 18.17
CA HIS A 68 21.01 -6.78 18.74
C HIS A 68 20.09 -5.86 17.93
N LEU A 69 19.47 -4.91 18.63
CA LEU A 69 18.72 -3.85 17.99
C LEU A 69 19.69 -2.88 17.31
N SER A 70 19.51 -2.68 16.00
CA SER A 70 20.19 -1.62 15.25
C SER A 70 19.71 -0.23 15.68
N ASP A 71 20.46 0.82 15.39
CA ASP A 71 20.07 2.22 15.69
C ASP A 71 18.71 2.61 15.08
N ALA A 72 18.37 2.02 13.94
CA ALA A 72 17.06 2.20 13.33
C ALA A 72 15.96 1.53 14.16
N GLU A 73 16.19 0.29 14.62
CA GLU A 73 15.25 -0.44 15.47
C GLU A 73 15.12 0.18 16.86
N LEU A 74 16.20 0.69 17.44
CA LEU A 74 16.16 1.44 18.71
C LEU A 74 15.29 2.69 18.60
N ARG A 75 15.36 3.43 17.49
CA ARG A 75 14.47 4.56 17.22
C ARG A 75 13.01 4.15 17.02
N ASP A 76 12.75 2.97 16.45
CA ASP A 76 11.38 2.46 16.36
C ASP A 76 10.85 2.08 17.74
N VAL A 77 11.66 1.42 18.56
CA VAL A 77 11.29 1.05 19.93
C VAL A 77 11.05 2.30 20.77
N ALA A 78 11.88 3.35 20.63
CA ALA A 78 11.67 4.65 21.27
C ALA A 78 10.27 5.20 20.95
N ARG A 79 9.95 5.24 19.65
CA ARG A 79 8.64 5.71 19.15
C ARG A 79 7.49 4.86 19.66
N LEU A 80 7.64 3.53 19.72
CA LEU A 80 6.63 2.62 20.26
C LEU A 80 6.39 2.82 21.76
N LEU A 81 7.44 3.16 22.51
CA LEU A 81 7.38 3.45 23.95
C LEU A 81 6.95 4.89 24.26
N GLY A 82 6.73 5.72 23.23
CA GLY A 82 6.41 7.14 23.40
C GLY A 82 7.55 7.96 24.02
N LEU A 83 8.79 7.49 23.86
CA LEU A 83 9.98 8.21 24.27
C LEU A 83 10.39 9.19 23.16
N ASP A 84 10.71 10.43 23.53
CA ASP A 84 11.21 11.43 22.59
C ASP A 84 12.57 11.01 22.00
N ASP A 85 12.87 11.45 20.78
CA ASP A 85 14.12 11.18 20.06
C ASP A 85 15.33 11.75 20.84
N GLY A 86 15.83 10.97 21.81
CA GLY A 86 16.94 11.33 22.69
C GLY A 86 16.78 10.89 24.14
N GLU A 87 15.58 10.49 24.58
CA GLU A 87 15.33 10.11 25.97
C GLU A 87 15.41 8.60 26.16
N GLY A 88 16.55 8.12 26.65
CA GLY A 88 16.62 6.97 27.53
C GLY A 88 16.11 5.62 27.02
N VAL A 89 16.11 5.32 25.71
CA VAL A 89 15.84 3.95 25.23
C VAL A 89 16.75 2.94 25.97
N SER A 90 18.00 3.31 26.21
CA SER A 90 18.97 2.53 27.00
C SER A 90 18.61 2.36 28.49
N ASN A 91 17.68 3.16 29.02
CA ASN A 91 17.13 2.95 30.37
C ASN A 91 15.99 1.93 30.38
N SER A 92 15.37 1.66 29.24
CA SER A 92 14.20 0.77 29.10
C SER A 92 14.54 -0.54 28.41
N VAL A 93 15.60 -0.55 27.58
CA VAL A 93 15.98 -1.68 26.72
C VAL A 93 17.47 -1.95 26.88
N LEU A 94 17.83 -3.23 26.80
CA LEU A 94 19.23 -3.66 26.80
C LEU A 94 19.90 -3.24 25.49
N VAL A 95 20.86 -2.32 25.60
CA VAL A 95 21.70 -1.88 24.48
C VAL A 95 23.12 -2.36 24.75
N PRO A 96 23.78 -3.05 23.79
CA PRO A 96 25.20 -3.38 23.92
C PRO A 96 26.05 -2.13 24.18
N ARG A 97 27.13 -2.27 24.95
CA ARG A 97 28.04 -1.16 25.22
C ARG A 97 28.87 -0.85 23.96
N ASP A 98 28.93 0.41 23.55
CA ASP A 98 29.70 0.87 22.38
C ASP A 98 31.21 0.67 22.55
N ASP A 99 31.70 0.73 23.79
CA ASP A 99 33.07 0.42 24.19
C ASP A 99 33.22 -1.09 24.45
N CYS A 100 33.07 -1.91 23.39
CA CYS A 100 33.49 -3.31 23.36
C CYS A 100 35.03 -3.49 23.54
N SER A 101 35.75 -2.44 23.95
CA SER A 101 37.08 -2.56 24.54
C SER A 101 36.97 -3.53 25.71
N GLU A 102 37.47 -4.75 25.53
CA GLU A 102 37.69 -5.73 26.59
C GLU A 102 38.11 -5.00 27.86
N TRP A 103 37.22 -4.97 28.85
CA TRP A 103 37.63 -4.48 30.14
C TRP A 103 38.80 -5.35 30.58
N PRO A 104 39.95 -4.74 30.98
CA PRO A 104 41.01 -5.52 31.58
C PRO A 104 40.39 -6.36 32.71
N PRO A 105 40.81 -7.63 32.89
CA PRO A 105 40.24 -8.54 33.89
C PRO A 105 39.99 -7.90 35.26
N ARG A 106 40.89 -7.02 35.70
CA ARG A 106 40.79 -6.29 36.98
C ARG A 106 39.64 -5.29 37.01
N VAL A 107 39.44 -4.51 35.94
CA VAL A 107 38.34 -3.53 35.84
C VAL A 107 37.00 -4.25 35.82
N PHE A 108 36.92 -5.37 35.09
CA PHE A 108 35.72 -6.21 35.09
C PHE A 108 35.42 -6.75 36.49
N GLN A 109 36.42 -7.29 37.18
CA GLN A 109 36.28 -7.78 38.55
C GLN A 109 35.82 -6.68 39.51
N ASP A 110 36.42 -5.48 39.46
CA ASP A 110 36.04 -4.35 40.32
C ASP A 110 34.59 -3.92 40.12
N VAL A 111 34.09 -3.96 38.87
CA VAL A 111 32.70 -3.64 38.56
C VAL A 111 31.75 -4.72 39.06
N VAL A 112 32.05 -5.99 38.83
CA VAL A 112 31.26 -7.13 39.35
C VAL A 112 31.24 -7.11 40.88
N ASP A 113 32.36 -6.74 41.51
CA ASP A 113 32.47 -6.64 42.96
C ASP A 113 31.85 -5.38 43.56
N SER A 114 31.51 -4.39 42.73
CA SER A 114 30.92 -3.15 43.19
C SER A 114 29.57 -3.38 43.88
N THR A 115 29.34 -2.65 44.97
CA THR A 115 28.06 -2.67 45.69
C THR A 115 26.90 -2.27 44.79
N ARG A 116 27.14 -1.41 43.80
CA ARG A 116 26.12 -0.98 42.83
C ARG A 116 25.68 -2.15 41.95
N ALA A 117 26.60 -2.83 41.28
CA ALA A 117 26.27 -3.98 40.43
C ALA A 117 25.60 -5.09 41.23
N LYS A 118 26.09 -5.37 42.44
CA LYS A 118 25.48 -6.35 43.37
C LYS A 118 24.03 -5.99 43.72
N ARG A 119 23.70 -4.70 43.90
CA ARG A 119 22.32 -4.25 44.19
C ARG A 119 21.37 -4.39 42.99
N GLU A 120 21.85 -4.09 41.79
CA GLU A 120 21.07 -4.28 40.56
C GLU A 120 20.79 -5.79 40.34
N LEU A 121 21.84 -6.61 40.41
CA LEU A 121 21.73 -8.06 40.25
C LEU A 121 20.85 -8.71 41.33
N ALA A 122 20.96 -8.29 42.59
CA ALA A 122 20.13 -8.81 43.68
C ALA A 122 18.63 -8.60 43.41
N SER A 123 18.27 -7.46 42.80
CA SER A 123 16.87 -7.19 42.43
C SER A 123 16.38 -8.14 41.34
N LEU A 124 17.20 -8.39 40.31
CA LEU A 124 16.90 -9.34 39.24
C LEU A 124 16.80 -10.78 39.76
N VAL A 125 17.77 -11.22 40.57
CA VAL A 125 17.79 -12.57 41.14
C VAL A 125 16.60 -12.79 42.08
N ARG A 126 16.19 -11.77 42.84
CA ARG A 126 15.01 -11.88 43.70
C ARG A 126 13.70 -11.99 42.91
N ALA A 127 13.60 -11.33 41.76
CA ALA A 127 12.41 -11.35 40.93
C ALA A 127 12.34 -12.57 39.99
N PHE A 128 13.47 -12.98 39.42
CA PHE A 128 13.53 -13.94 38.30
C PHE A 128 14.40 -15.18 38.57
N GLY A 129 15.06 -15.26 39.73
CA GLY A 129 16.05 -16.29 40.04
C GLY A 129 17.38 -16.11 39.30
N CYS A 130 18.42 -16.82 39.73
CA CYS A 130 19.74 -16.80 39.07
C CYS A 130 19.90 -17.88 38.00
N GLU A 131 19.12 -18.96 38.06
CA GLU A 131 19.23 -20.09 37.14
C GLU A 131 18.97 -19.64 35.71
N ARG A 132 19.93 -19.83 34.79
CA ARG A 132 19.82 -19.43 33.38
C ARG A 132 19.42 -17.96 33.16
N LEU A 133 19.68 -17.08 34.13
CA LEU A 133 19.28 -15.67 34.06
C LEU A 133 19.89 -14.97 32.84
N ALA A 134 21.19 -15.19 32.58
CA ALA A 134 21.87 -14.62 31.41
C ALA A 134 21.19 -15.04 30.09
N ALA A 135 20.90 -16.33 29.92
CA ALA A 135 20.20 -16.84 28.74
C ALA A 135 18.81 -16.20 28.57
N ARG A 136 18.06 -16.01 29.66
CA ARG A 136 16.75 -15.34 29.61
C ARG A 136 16.88 -13.86 29.24
N VAL A 137 17.82 -13.13 29.85
CA VAL A 137 18.05 -11.71 29.57
C VAL A 137 18.42 -11.50 28.10
N PHE A 138 19.43 -12.21 27.60
CA PHE A 138 19.80 -12.14 26.19
C PHE A 138 18.69 -12.63 25.27
N GLY A 139 18.01 -13.72 25.63
CA GLY A 139 16.87 -14.25 24.90
C GLY A 139 15.72 -13.25 24.77
N THR A 140 15.41 -12.49 25.82
CA THR A 140 14.38 -11.43 25.76
C THR A 140 14.79 -10.27 24.85
N SER A 141 16.07 -9.86 24.89
CA SER A 141 16.60 -8.85 23.96
C SER A 141 16.51 -9.33 22.51
N THR A 142 16.88 -10.58 22.24
CA THR A 142 16.79 -11.19 20.92
C THR A 142 15.35 -11.35 20.44
N ALA A 143 14.44 -11.74 21.34
CA ALA A 143 13.00 -11.83 21.02
C ALA A 143 12.43 -10.44 20.66
N LEU A 144 12.83 -9.40 21.40
CA LEU A 144 12.45 -8.03 21.08
C LEU A 144 12.98 -7.59 19.70
N HIS A 145 14.25 -7.86 19.39
CA HIS A 145 14.81 -7.59 18.06
C HIS A 145 13.98 -8.27 16.95
N ARG A 146 13.68 -9.56 17.09
CA ARG A 146 12.87 -10.29 16.10
C ARG A 146 11.47 -9.70 15.94
N ALA A 147 10.81 -9.35 17.04
CA ALA A 147 9.48 -8.74 17.00
C ALA A 147 9.49 -7.37 16.29
N VAL A 148 10.50 -6.54 16.55
CA VAL A 148 10.66 -5.23 15.89
C VAL A 148 10.95 -5.41 14.40
N LYS A 149 11.81 -6.37 14.06
CA LYS A 149 12.12 -6.70 12.66
C LYS A 149 10.88 -7.17 11.89
N GLU A 150 10.11 -8.09 12.45
CA GLU A 150 8.85 -8.55 11.86
C GLU A 150 7.87 -7.38 11.67
N LEU A 151 7.73 -6.51 12.67
CA LEU A 151 6.88 -5.32 12.57
C LEU A 151 7.29 -4.41 11.41
N ARG A 152 8.60 -4.18 11.22
CA ARG A 152 9.13 -3.40 10.09
C ARG A 152 8.80 -4.05 8.75
N GLU A 153 8.98 -5.37 8.64
CA GLU A 153 8.67 -6.11 7.42
C GLU A 153 7.17 -6.02 7.08
N PHE A 154 6.30 -6.20 8.08
CA PHE A 154 4.85 -6.04 7.90
C PHE A 154 4.46 -4.61 7.47
N GLN A 155 5.04 -3.58 8.08
CA GLN A 155 4.80 -2.19 7.68
C GLN A 155 5.28 -1.92 6.25
N GLY A 156 6.42 -2.49 5.85
CA GLY A 156 6.93 -2.40 4.48
C GLY A 156 5.96 -3.00 3.46
N GLN A 157 5.45 -4.20 3.72
CA GLN A 157 4.46 -4.86 2.87
C GLN A 157 3.16 -4.07 2.75
N LEU A 158 2.65 -3.53 3.87
CA LEU A 158 1.46 -2.69 3.86
C LEU A 158 1.65 -1.44 3.01
N ASN A 159 2.77 -0.73 3.18
CA ASN A 159 3.07 0.47 2.39
C ASN A 159 3.19 0.17 0.89
N GLU A 160 3.83 -0.93 0.52
CA GLU A 160 3.93 -1.35 -0.88
C GLU A 160 2.55 -1.68 -1.46
N SER A 161 1.70 -2.39 -0.70
CA SER A 161 0.33 -2.72 -1.11
C SER A 161 -0.54 -1.48 -1.28
N ALA A 162 -0.43 -0.52 -0.35
CA ALA A 162 -1.14 0.75 -0.41
C ALA A 162 -0.72 1.56 -1.65
N LEU A 163 0.58 1.63 -1.94
CA LEU A 163 1.09 2.31 -3.13
C LEU A 163 0.59 1.67 -4.43
N LYS A 164 0.57 0.33 -4.51
CA LYS A 164 -0.01 -0.40 -5.65
C LYS A 164 -1.49 -0.09 -5.84
N ASN A 165 -2.25 -0.04 -4.75
CA ASN A 165 -3.68 0.30 -4.79
C ASN A 165 -3.90 1.74 -5.27
N VAL A 166 -3.13 2.71 -4.78
CA VAL A 166 -3.20 4.11 -5.22
C VAL A 166 -2.90 4.23 -6.71
N LYS A 167 -1.87 3.54 -7.20
CA LYS A 167 -1.53 3.51 -8.63
C LYS A 167 -2.68 2.94 -9.48
N ARG A 168 -3.27 1.83 -9.06
CA ARG A 168 -4.41 1.20 -9.75
C ARG A 168 -5.63 2.11 -9.79
N VAL A 169 -5.92 2.83 -8.71
CA VAL A 169 -7.01 3.82 -8.68
C VAL A 169 -6.74 4.95 -9.67
N ALA A 170 -5.51 5.45 -9.75
CA ALA A 170 -5.14 6.49 -10.73
C ALA A 170 -5.32 6.00 -12.18
N GLU A 171 -4.92 4.76 -12.49
CA GLU A 171 -5.12 4.15 -13.81
C GLU A 171 -6.62 4.05 -14.16
N LEU A 172 -7.45 3.57 -13.23
CA LEU A 172 -8.90 3.49 -13.42
C LEU A 172 -9.55 4.87 -13.59
N MET A 173 -9.02 5.92 -12.94
CA MET A 173 -9.51 7.28 -13.14
C MET A 173 -9.22 7.79 -14.55
N ILE A 174 -8.06 7.45 -15.12
CA ILE A 174 -7.72 7.79 -16.52
C ILE A 174 -8.64 7.05 -17.48
N GLU A 175 -8.88 5.75 -17.26
CA GLU A 175 -9.82 4.97 -18.07
C GLU A 175 -11.25 5.55 -18.00
N LEU A 176 -11.71 5.92 -16.81
CA LEU A 176 -13.01 6.55 -16.62
C LEU A 176 -13.13 7.87 -17.41
N ASP A 177 -12.10 8.71 -17.38
CA ASP A 177 -12.10 9.97 -18.12
C ASP A 177 -12.10 9.75 -19.63
N ASN A 178 -11.34 8.77 -20.12
CA ASN A 178 -11.36 8.36 -21.53
C ASN A 178 -12.74 7.88 -21.97
N VAL A 179 -13.39 7.04 -21.17
CA VAL A 179 -14.76 6.56 -21.46
C VAL A 179 -15.75 7.72 -21.47
N ARG A 180 -15.64 8.63 -20.49
CA ARG A 180 -16.49 9.82 -20.41
C ARG A 180 -16.30 10.73 -21.63
N SER A 181 -15.06 10.95 -22.06
CA SER A 181 -14.74 11.72 -23.25
C SER A 181 -15.30 11.06 -24.52
N GLY A 182 -15.12 9.74 -24.67
CA GLY A 182 -15.69 8.97 -25.79
C GLY A 182 -17.22 9.04 -25.84
N PHE A 183 -17.88 8.95 -24.68
CA PHE A 183 -19.32 9.12 -24.58
C PHE A 183 -19.77 10.53 -24.99
N ALA A 184 -19.04 11.57 -24.58
CA ALA A 184 -19.34 12.95 -24.98
C ALA A 184 -19.23 13.14 -26.50
N ILE A 185 -18.19 12.59 -27.14
CA ILE A 185 -18.03 12.61 -28.60
C ILE A 185 -19.22 11.94 -29.28
N LEU A 186 -19.60 10.74 -28.82
CA LEU A 186 -20.71 9.99 -29.39
C LEU A 186 -22.05 10.71 -29.20
N SER A 187 -22.27 11.29 -28.03
CA SER A 187 -23.46 12.09 -27.73
C SER A 187 -23.58 13.28 -28.68
N ASN A 188 -22.48 14.02 -28.88
CA ASN A 188 -22.45 15.16 -29.79
C ASN A 188 -22.71 14.73 -31.24
N PHE A 189 -22.09 13.62 -31.69
CA PHE A 189 -22.33 13.08 -33.02
C PHE A 189 -23.81 12.78 -33.26
N TRP A 190 -24.47 12.10 -32.32
CA TRP A 190 -25.89 11.80 -32.46
C TRP A 190 -26.76 13.04 -32.43
N ASP A 191 -26.45 14.02 -31.57
CA ASP A 191 -27.19 15.29 -31.54
C ASP A 191 -27.09 16.00 -32.91
N ASP A 192 -25.91 16.06 -33.51
CA ASP A 192 -25.71 16.61 -34.85
C ASP A 192 -26.53 15.87 -35.92
N GLN A 193 -26.55 14.53 -35.88
CA GLN A 193 -27.36 13.71 -36.80
C GLN A 193 -28.86 13.99 -36.62
N PHE A 194 -29.34 14.08 -35.38
CA PHE A 194 -30.74 14.40 -35.10
C PHE A 194 -31.11 15.80 -35.60
N GLN A 195 -30.25 16.80 -35.39
CA GLN A 195 -30.47 18.15 -35.91
C GLN A 195 -30.51 18.17 -37.43
N LEU A 196 -29.64 17.42 -38.10
CA LEU A 196 -29.61 17.34 -39.55
C LEU A 196 -30.92 16.73 -40.11
N VAL A 197 -31.33 15.59 -39.58
CA VAL A 197 -32.58 14.92 -40.00
C VAL A 197 -33.79 15.82 -39.72
N ARG A 198 -33.82 16.49 -38.57
CA ARG A 198 -34.88 17.45 -38.23
C ARG A 198 -34.96 18.60 -39.24
N LYS A 199 -33.82 19.22 -39.58
CA LYS A 199 -33.77 20.28 -40.61
C LYS A 199 -34.25 19.79 -41.98
N GLN A 200 -33.89 18.57 -42.38
CA GLN A 200 -34.36 17.98 -43.63
C GLN A 200 -35.88 17.75 -43.63
N LEU A 201 -36.42 17.29 -42.50
CA LEU A 201 -37.86 17.11 -42.33
C LEU A 201 -38.60 18.46 -42.42
N ASP A 202 -38.13 19.47 -41.70
CA ASP A 202 -38.71 20.83 -41.71
C ASP A 202 -38.66 21.44 -43.12
N HIS A 203 -37.55 21.23 -43.85
CA HIS A 203 -37.40 21.69 -45.22
C HIS A 203 -38.43 21.05 -46.15
N LYS A 204 -38.54 19.72 -46.12
CA LYS A 204 -39.53 18.99 -46.94
C LYS A 204 -40.97 19.37 -46.58
N ALA A 205 -41.26 19.55 -45.28
CA ALA A 205 -42.57 20.02 -44.85
C ALA A 205 -42.90 21.41 -45.41
N SER A 206 -41.92 22.32 -45.43
CA SER A 206 -42.05 23.65 -46.04
C SER A 206 -42.26 23.60 -47.55
N GLU A 207 -41.53 22.73 -48.27
CA GLU A 207 -41.74 22.52 -49.70
C GLU A 207 -43.15 21.99 -50.00
N HIS A 208 -43.60 20.96 -49.29
CA HIS A 208 -44.94 20.42 -49.46
C HIS A 208 -46.01 21.49 -49.20
N ASP A 209 -45.87 22.30 -48.15
CA ASP A 209 -46.82 23.40 -47.86
C ASP A 209 -46.88 24.43 -49.01
N ARG A 210 -45.73 24.75 -49.63
CA ARG A 210 -45.68 25.64 -50.81
C ARG A 210 -46.35 25.03 -52.02
N ASP A 211 -46.10 23.76 -52.29
CA ASP A 211 -46.70 23.05 -53.42
C ASP A 211 -48.21 22.93 -53.27
N PHE A 212 -48.70 22.62 -52.06
CA PHE A 212 -50.15 22.62 -51.78
C PHE A 212 -50.78 24.01 -51.98
N LYS A 213 -50.12 25.08 -51.52
CA LYS A 213 -50.60 26.46 -51.74
C LYS A 213 -50.65 26.81 -53.23
N ARG A 214 -49.65 26.41 -54.01
CA ARG A 214 -49.62 26.64 -55.46
C ARG A 214 -50.74 25.87 -56.16
N ALA A 215 -50.89 24.58 -55.87
CA ALA A 215 -51.95 23.75 -56.43
C ALA A 215 -53.35 24.32 -56.11
N ALA A 216 -53.57 24.80 -54.88
CA ALA A 216 -54.82 25.44 -54.50
C ALA A 216 -55.11 26.71 -55.31
N GLN A 217 -54.09 27.55 -55.55
CA GLN A 217 -54.22 28.77 -56.37
C GLN A 217 -54.46 28.46 -57.85
N ASP A 218 -53.84 27.42 -58.39
CA ASP A 218 -54.05 26.98 -59.77
C ASP A 218 -55.47 26.45 -59.94
N HIS A 219 -55.94 25.59 -59.03
CA HIS A 219 -57.33 25.14 -59.00
C HIS A 219 -58.33 26.29 -58.87
N GLU A 220 -58.05 27.30 -58.04
CA GLU A 220 -58.93 28.47 -57.91
C GLU A 220 -59.00 29.28 -59.22
N ARG A 221 -57.87 29.43 -59.92
CA ARG A 221 -57.82 30.09 -61.23
C ARG A 221 -58.60 29.32 -62.29
N GLU A 222 -58.41 28.01 -62.37
CA GLU A 222 -59.17 27.13 -63.26
C GLU A 222 -60.66 27.21 -62.98
N ALA A 223 -61.07 27.16 -61.71
CA ALA A 223 -62.46 27.30 -61.32
C ALA A 223 -63.06 28.65 -61.76
N ARG A 224 -62.31 29.76 -61.64
CA ARG A 224 -62.75 31.08 -62.13
C ARG A 224 -62.89 31.12 -63.66
N VAL A 225 -61.95 30.52 -64.40
CA VAL A 225 -62.02 30.44 -65.87
C VAL A 225 -63.23 29.63 -66.31
N LEU A 226 -63.46 28.47 -65.69
CA LEU A 226 -64.63 27.64 -65.96
C LEU A 226 -65.93 28.38 -65.60
N GLN A 227 -65.97 29.09 -64.48
CA GLN A 227 -67.13 29.90 -64.10
C GLN A 227 -67.43 30.98 -65.15
N ALA A 228 -66.40 31.70 -65.61
CA ALA A 228 -66.57 32.70 -66.65
C ALA A 228 -67.07 32.10 -67.98
N GLN A 229 -66.60 30.90 -68.34
CA GLN A 229 -67.12 30.17 -69.51
C GLN A 229 -68.58 29.77 -69.33
N VAL A 230 -68.97 29.27 -68.15
CA VAL A 230 -70.35 28.93 -67.82
C VAL A 230 -71.26 30.16 -67.89
N ASP A 231 -70.80 31.30 -67.37
CA ASP A 231 -71.55 32.55 -67.40
C ASP A 231 -71.74 33.05 -68.84
N SER A 232 -70.67 33.02 -69.65
CA SER A 232 -70.71 33.36 -71.08
C SER A 232 -71.67 32.45 -71.87
N LEU A 233 -71.59 31.12 -71.68
CA LEU A 233 -72.47 30.15 -72.32
C LEU A 233 -73.92 30.30 -71.86
N SER A 234 -74.13 30.67 -70.58
CA SER A 234 -75.47 30.93 -70.04
C SER A 234 -76.07 32.19 -70.64
N GLN A 235 -75.27 33.24 -70.82
CA GLN A 235 -75.68 34.47 -71.50
C GLN A 235 -76.04 34.20 -72.96
N GLU A 236 -75.18 33.48 -73.70
CA GLU A 236 -75.45 33.10 -75.10
C GLU A 236 -76.72 32.26 -75.23
N ASN A 237 -76.93 31.27 -74.37
CA ASN A 237 -78.18 30.50 -74.34
C ASN A 237 -79.41 31.37 -74.00
N GLY A 238 -79.24 32.36 -73.12
CA GLY A 238 -80.25 33.37 -72.81
C GLY A 238 -80.66 34.16 -74.05
N ASP A 239 -79.68 34.71 -74.77
CA ASP A 239 -79.89 35.51 -75.99
C ASP A 239 -80.54 34.68 -77.12
N LEU A 240 -80.13 33.42 -77.28
CA LEU A 240 -80.75 32.48 -78.22
C LEU A 240 -82.21 32.15 -77.84
N ARG A 241 -82.52 32.01 -76.55
CA ARG A 241 -83.90 31.82 -76.07
C ARG A 241 -84.76 33.08 -76.26
N VAL A 242 -84.19 34.26 -76.08
CA VAL A 242 -84.86 35.55 -76.36
C VAL A 242 -85.13 35.69 -77.87
N SER A 243 -84.18 35.31 -78.72
CA SER A 243 -84.38 35.30 -80.18
C SER A 243 -85.46 34.30 -80.64
N ARG A 244 -85.53 33.11 -80.02
CA ARG A 244 -86.60 32.12 -80.28
C ARG A 244 -87.98 32.53 -79.76
N THR A 245 -88.05 33.37 -78.73
CA THR A 245 -89.32 33.86 -78.17
C THR A 245 -89.79 35.16 -78.83
N GLY A 246 -88.86 36.00 -79.31
CA GLY A 246 -89.13 37.16 -80.16
C GLY A 246 -89.65 36.78 -81.55
N SER A 247 -89.16 35.69 -82.14
CA SER A 247 -89.69 35.15 -83.41
C SER A 247 -91.13 34.59 -83.31
N ARG A 248 -91.68 34.45 -82.09
CA ARG A 248 -93.06 34.00 -81.84
C ARG A 248 -94.05 35.13 -81.49
N ARG A 249 -93.61 36.40 -81.57
CA ARG A 249 -94.47 37.59 -81.59
C ARG A 249 -94.21 38.38 -82.88
N GLY A 250 -94.76 37.90 -84.01
CA GLY A 250 -95.36 38.84 -84.98
C GLY A 250 -96.64 39.42 -84.37
N PRO A 251 -97.24 40.51 -84.88
CA PRO A 251 -97.29 40.94 -86.29
C PRO A 251 -96.99 42.43 -86.52
#